data_AF-A0A949YSH7-F1
#
_entry.id   AF-A0A949YSH7-F1
#
_cell.length_a   1.000
_cell.length_b   1.000
_cell.length_c   1.000
_cell.angle_alpha   90.00
_cell.angle_beta   90.00
_cell.angle_gamma   90.00
#
_symmetry.space_group_name_H-M   'P 1'
#
loop_
_entity.id
_entity.type
_entity.pdbx_description
1 polymer ?
#
loop_
_entity_poly.entity_id
_entity_poly.type
_entity_poly.pdbx_seq_one_letter_code
_entity_poly.pdbx_strand_id
1 'polypeptide(L)' 'MTFTTDQQPYLQGFVPVQQMYLYKLSGGAVAPADTNTSLAYVTKDNVQLYLGKSRFEGSTSTEPT' A
#
# COMPACT_ATOMS: atom_id res chain seq x y z
N MET A 1 -2.19 26.13 -2.06
CA MET A 1 -2.64 24.73 -2.21
C MET A 1 -2.14 23.96 -1.00
N THR A 2 -3.02 23.46 -0.14
CA THR A 2 -2.64 22.62 1.01
C THR A 2 -2.98 21.18 0.66
N PHE A 3 -1.99 20.31 0.67
CA PHE A 3 -2.13 18.89 0.37
C PHE A 3 -1.13 18.09 1.19
N THR A 4 -1.35 16.79 1.30
CA THR A 4 -0.35 15.80 1.71
C THR A 4 -0.25 14.73 0.62
N THR A 5 0.80 13.91 0.68
CA THR A 5 0.98 12.79 -0.24
C THR A 5 0.71 11.50 0.49
N ASP A 6 -0.16 10.68 -0.09
CA ASP A 6 -0.44 9.32 0.33
C ASP A 6 0.57 8.37 -0.31
N GLN A 7 1.22 7.60 0.56
CA GLN A 7 2.18 6.56 0.24
C GLN A 7 1.62 5.24 0.77
N GLN A 8 0.97 4.47 -0.11
CA GLN A 8 0.18 3.29 0.29
C GLN A 8 1.06 2.18 0.91
N PRO A 9 1.04 1.99 2.24
CA PRO A 9 1.96 1.08 2.92
C PRO A 9 1.63 -0.39 2.64
N TYR A 10 0.35 -0.72 2.40
CA TYR A 10 -0.05 -2.09 2.06
C TYR A 10 0.54 -2.54 0.73
N LEU A 11 0.56 -1.65 -0.26
CA LEU A 11 1.12 -1.97 -1.56
C LEU A 11 2.65 -2.07 -1.49
N GLN A 12 3.29 -1.15 -0.76
CA GLN A 12 4.74 -1.16 -0.53
C GLN A 12 5.20 -2.35 0.31
N GLY A 13 4.37 -2.90 1.19
CA GLY A 13 4.68 -4.13 1.93
C GLY A 13 4.37 -5.40 1.13
N PHE A 14 3.25 -5.43 0.41
CA PHE A 14 2.78 -6.61 -0.32
C PHE A 14 3.65 -6.95 -1.53
N VAL A 15 3.99 -5.94 -2.35
CA VAL A 15 4.74 -6.16 -3.59
C VAL A 15 6.11 -6.79 -3.32
N PRO A 16 6.94 -6.31 -2.36
CA PRO A 16 8.21 -6.97 -2.05
C PRO A 16 8.04 -8.40 -1.56
N VAL A 17 7.02 -8.68 -0.74
CA VAL A 17 6.75 -10.05 -0.26
C VAL A 17 6.40 -10.97 -1.43
N GLN A 18 5.56 -10.51 -2.34
CA GLN A 18 5.22 -11.25 -3.56
C GLN A 18 6.46 -11.49 -4.44
N GLN A 19 7.27 -10.47 -4.69
CA GLN A 19 8.49 -10.59 -5.49
C GLN A 19 9.49 -11.54 -4.84
N MET A 20 9.65 -11.51 -3.51
CA MET A 20 10.51 -12.45 -2.77
C MET A 20 9.99 -13.89 -2.84
N TYR A 21 8.67 -14.09 -2.81
CA TYR A 21 8.06 -15.40 -3.00
C TYR A 21 8.37 -15.94 -4.40
N LEU A 22 8.19 -15.14 -5.45
CA LEU A 22 8.46 -15.52 -6.83
C LEU A 22 9.96 -15.78 -7.09
N TYR A 23 10.84 -14.97 -6.50
CA TYR A 23 12.28 -15.19 -6.56
C TYR A 23 12.66 -16.56 -5.98
N LYS A 24 12.12 -16.89 -4.80
CA LYS A 24 12.36 -18.20 -4.16
C LYS A 24 11.76 -19.35 -4.96
N LEU A 25 10.51 -19.22 -5.41
CA LEU A 25 9.79 -20.25 -6.16
C LEU A 25 10.50 -20.58 -7.48
N SER A 26 11.04 -19.58 -8.16
CA SER A 26 11.73 -19.73 -9.45
C SER A 26 13.20 -20.15 -9.32
N GLY A 27 13.73 -20.34 -8.11
CA GLY A 27 15.15 -20.62 -7.91
C GLY A 27 16.08 -19.47 -8.34
N GLY A 28 15.57 -18.23 -8.33
CA GLY A 28 16.30 -17.03 -8.76
C GLY A 28 16.22 -16.71 -10.24
N ALA A 29 15.43 -17.44 -11.04
CA ALA A 29 15.24 -17.13 -12.46
C ALA A 29 14.46 -15.83 -12.69
N VAL A 30 13.60 -15.43 -11.74
CA VAL A 30 12.86 -14.15 -11.77
C VAL A 30 13.41 -13.24 -10.67
N ALA A 31 14.10 -12.17 -11.08
CA ALA A 31 14.61 -11.16 -10.15
C ALA A 31 13.49 -10.18 -9.71
N PRO A 32 13.59 -9.60 -8.50
CA PRO A 32 12.72 -8.49 -8.10
C PRO A 32 12.84 -7.33 -9.08
N ALA A 33 11.73 -6.64 -9.32
CA ALA A 33 11.68 -5.47 -10.18
C ALA A 33 11.54 -4.20 -9.35
N ASP A 34 12.18 -3.12 -9.78
CA ASP A 34 11.90 -1.79 -9.25
C ASP A 34 10.42 -1.47 -9.48
N THR A 35 9.70 -1.26 -8.38
CA THR A 35 8.25 -1.09 -8.41
C THR A 35 7.85 0.20 -7.72
N ASN A 36 7.44 1.17 -8.53
CA ASN A 36 6.84 2.40 -8.05
C ASN A 36 5.37 2.14 -7.71
N THR A 37 5.01 2.32 -6.43
CA THR A 37 3.64 2.15 -5.92
C THR A 37 2.76 3.39 -6.09
N SER A 38 3.26 4.37 -6.85
CA SER A 38 2.63 5.67 -7.09
C SER A 38 2.58 6.56 -5.84
N LEU A 39 2.20 7.82 -6.06
CA LEU A 39 2.00 8.85 -5.05
C LEU A 39 0.63 9.47 -5.33
N ALA A 40 -0.32 9.35 -4.40
CA ALA A 40 -1.62 9.98 -4.52
C ALA A 40 -1.64 11.30 -3.73
N TYR A 41 -2.19 12.37 -4.31
CA TYR A 41 -2.34 13.63 -3.59
C TYR A 41 -3.64 13.66 -2.80
N VAL A 42 -3.53 13.97 -1.52
CA VAL A 42 -4.67 14.16 -0.62
C VAL A 42 -4.87 15.64 -0.37
N THR A 43 -6.04 16.14 -0.75
CA THR A 43 -6.49 17.52 -0.57
C THR A 43 -7.76 17.53 0.29
N LYS A 44 -8.24 18.73 0.65
CA LYS A 44 -9.54 18.84 1.35
C LYS A 44 -10.71 18.28 0.55
N ASP A 45 -10.61 18.24 -0.78
CA ASP A 45 -11.71 17.82 -1.65
C ASP A 45 -11.85 16.29 -1.70
N ASN A 46 -10.76 15.55 -1.47
CA ASN A 46 -10.74 14.08 -1.58
C ASN A 46 -10.40 13.35 -0.28
N VAL A 47 -10.11 14.06 0.82
CA VAL A 47 -9.74 13.45 2.12
C VAL A 47 -10.77 12.45 2.63
N GLN A 48 -12.04 12.59 2.24
CA GLN A 48 -13.12 11.69 2.64
C GLN A 48 -12.86 10.21 2.30
N LEU A 49 -12.08 9.94 1.25
CA LEU A 49 -11.68 8.57 0.87
C LEU A 49 -10.79 7.88 1.92
N TYR A 50 -10.14 8.66 2.78
CA TYR A 50 -9.18 8.20 3.79
C TYR A 50 -9.75 8.18 5.21
N LEU A 51 -11.03 8.55 5.39
CA LEU A 51 -11.67 8.61 6.71
C LEU A 51 -12.45 7.34 7.07
N GLY A 52 -12.34 6.29 6.25
CA GLY A 52 -12.96 5.00 6.48
C GLY A 52 -12.48 4.34 7.78
N LYS A 53 -13.37 3.61 8.45
CA LYS A 53 -12.98 2.78 9.59
C LYS A 53 -12.24 1.54 9.09
N SER A 54 -11.01 1.34 9.54
CA SER A 54 -10.15 0.21 9.21
C SER A 54 -9.39 -0.22 10.46
N ARG A 55 -9.38 -1.53 10.72
CA ARG A 55 -8.51 -2.09 11.77
C ARG A 55 -7.03 -2.00 11.45
N PHE A 56 -6.71 -1.95 10.17
CA PHE A 56 -5.34 -1.96 9.71
C PHE A 56 -4.75 -0.56 9.69
N GLU A 57 -5.59 0.48 9.67
CA GLU A 57 -5.19 1.90 9.71
C GLU A 57 -5.46 2.54 11.09
N GLY A 58 -5.86 1.75 12.09
CA GLY A 58 -5.96 2.16 13.49
C GLY A 58 -7.22 2.93 13.87
N SER A 59 -8.23 3.00 13.01
CA SER A 59 -9.49 3.72 13.27
C SER A 59 -10.60 2.85 13.88
N THR A 60 -10.39 1.54 14.03
CA THR A 60 -11.24 0.60 14.79
C THR A 60 -10.45 -0.66 15.16
N SER A 61 -10.92 -1.48 16.09
CA SER A 61 -10.37 -2.84 16.33
C SER A 61 -11.20 -3.94 15.67
N THR A 62 -12.36 -3.59 15.11
CA THR A 62 -13.30 -4.54 14.50
C THR A 62 -12.74 -5.10 13.19
N GLU A 63 -12.84 -6.41 12.98
CA GLU A 63 -12.47 -7.03 11.72
C GLU A 63 -13.39 -6.55 10.57
N PRO A 64 -12.84 -6.20 9.39
CA PRO A 64 -13.64 -5.92 8.21
C PRO A 64 -14.46 -7.15 7.83
N THR A 65 -15.79 -7.04 7.78
CA THR A 65 -16.71 -8.09 7.29
C THR A 65 -16.72 -8.18 5.77
#